data_AF-A0A1Q6SUF4-F1
#
_entry.id   AF-A0A1Q6SUF4-F1
#
_cell.length_a   1.000
_cell.length_b   1.000
_cell.length_c   1.000
_cell.angle_alpha   90.00
_cell.angle_beta   90.00
_cell.angle_gamma   90.00
#
_symmetry.space_group_name_H-M   'P 1'
#
loop_
_entity.id
_entity.type
_entity.pdbx_description
1 polymer ?
#
loop_
_entity_poly.entity_id
_entity_poly.type
_entity_poly.pdbx_seq_one_letter_code
_entity_poly.pdbx_strand_id
1 'polypeptide(L)'
;MSIPELDGMALAAEAYSVIGLPGGVFVSASSAVYALASVVCWSFYGQESLICLGAGEKARRAYTLIYGAAGIAGAVFTPGFVWELADMSVSLMALVNTVCLCILSRGSARATREYFEG
;
A
#
# COMPACT_ATOMS: atom_id res chain seq x y z
N MET A 1 -31.10 -14.73 -13.45
CA MET A 1 -30.93 -14.07 -12.14
C MET A 1 -29.67 -13.21 -12.27
N SER A 2 -29.84 -11.92 -12.58
CA SER A 2 -28.72 -10.98 -12.73
C SER A 2 -28.17 -10.71 -11.34
N ILE A 3 -26.99 -11.25 -11.03
CA ILE A 3 -26.25 -10.85 -9.83
C ILE A 3 -26.00 -9.35 -10.00
N PRO A 4 -26.38 -8.50 -9.02
CA PRO A 4 -25.99 -7.10 -9.08
C PRO A 4 -24.46 -7.04 -9.26
N GLU A 5 -23.94 -6.11 -10.07
CA GLU A 5 -22.50 -5.85 -10.14
C GLU A 5 -22.05 -5.29 -8.78
N LEU A 6 -21.85 -6.18 -7.80
CA LEU A 6 -21.17 -5.85 -6.56
C LEU A 6 -19.68 -5.83 -6.86
N ASP A 7 -19.02 -4.73 -6.47
CA ASP A 7 -17.59 -4.55 -6.68
C ASP A 7 -16.80 -4.68 -5.36
N GLY A 8 -15.58 -5.18 -5.48
CA GLY A 8 -14.58 -5.30 -4.41
C GLY A 8 -15.11 -5.87 -3.10
N MET A 9 -15.13 -5.04 -2.05
CA MET A 9 -15.50 -5.45 -0.69
C MET A 9 -16.96 -5.88 -0.54
N ALA A 10 -17.87 -5.31 -1.33
CA ALA A 10 -19.29 -5.65 -1.26
C ALA A 10 -19.51 -7.08 -1.79
N LEU A 11 -18.80 -7.45 -2.86
CA LEU A 11 -18.79 -8.82 -3.40
C LEU A 11 -18.20 -9.82 -2.40
N ALA A 12 -17.08 -9.44 -1.75
CA ALA A 12 -16.48 -10.27 -0.71
C ALA A 12 -17.43 -10.49 0.47
N ALA A 13 -18.13 -9.44 0.94
CA ALA A 13 -19.10 -9.57 2.01
C ALA A 13 -20.24 -10.53 1.66
N GLU A 14 -20.84 -10.40 0.47
CA GLU A 14 -21.89 -11.32 -0.03
C GLU A 14 -21.40 -12.76 -0.19
N ALA A 15 -20.20 -12.95 -0.76
CA ALA A 15 -19.62 -14.27 -0.92
C ALA A 15 -19.38 -14.99 0.42
N TYR A 16 -19.05 -14.24 1.48
CA TYR A 16 -18.85 -14.80 2.82
C TYR A 16 -20.15 -14.90 3.64
N SER A 17 -21.25 -14.29 3.20
CA SER A 17 -22.58 -14.49 3.79
C SER A 17 -23.10 -15.92 3.63
N VAL A 18 -22.54 -16.70 2.69
CA VAL A 18 -22.87 -18.12 2.48
C VAL A 18 -22.42 -19.00 3.66
N ILE A 19 -21.42 -18.56 4.43
CA ILE A 19 -20.96 -19.20 5.68
C ILE A 19 -21.89 -18.84 6.86
N GLY A 20 -22.89 -17.97 6.64
CA GLY A 20 -23.86 -17.47 7.60
C GLY A 20 -23.59 -16.03 8.05
N LEU A 21 -24.50 -15.47 8.85
CA LEU A 21 -24.41 -14.11 9.43
C LEU A 21 -23.03 -13.72 10.02
N PRO A 22 -22.28 -14.60 10.72
CA PRO A 22 -20.96 -14.21 11.26
C PRO A 22 -19.90 -13.99 10.18
N GLY A 23 -20.02 -14.60 8.99
CA GLY A 23 -19.00 -14.55 7.93
C GLY A 23 -18.88 -13.15 7.29
N GLY A 24 -19.99 -12.59 6.82
CA GLY A 24 -20.01 -11.27 6.19
C GLY A 24 -19.59 -10.13 7.14
N VAL A 25 -20.08 -10.17 8.39
CA VAL A 25 -19.72 -9.17 9.43
C VAL A 25 -18.23 -9.26 9.79
N PHE A 26 -17.70 -10.46 9.94
CA PHE A 26 -16.28 -10.66 10.23
C PHE A 26 -15.39 -10.10 9.12
N VAL A 27 -15.68 -10.42 7.85
CA VAL A 27 -14.89 -9.92 6.71
C VAL A 27 -14.95 -8.39 6.60
N SER A 28 -16.13 -7.80 6.80
CA SER A 28 -16.26 -6.34 6.81
C SER A 28 -15.45 -5.70 7.95
N ALA A 29 -15.48 -6.27 9.15
CA ALA A 29 -14.75 -5.74 10.30
C ALA A 29 -13.23 -5.88 10.13
N SER A 30 -12.75 -7.06 9.70
CA SER A 30 -11.34 -7.29 9.42
C SER A 30 -10.81 -6.38 8.31
N SER A 31 -11.59 -6.16 7.26
CA SER A 31 -11.22 -5.24 6.18
C SER A 31 -11.10 -3.80 6.65
N ALA A 32 -12.01 -3.33 7.52
CA ALA A 32 -11.91 -1.99 8.09
C ALA A 32 -10.61 -1.79 8.88
N VAL A 33 -10.23 -2.78 9.70
CA VAL A 33 -8.95 -2.75 10.44
C VAL A 33 -7.76 -2.81 9.48
N TYR A 34 -7.82 -3.65 8.45
CA TYR A 34 -6.77 -3.77 7.43
C TYR A 34 -6.59 -2.48 6.64
N ALA A 35 -7.67 -1.80 6.27
CA ALA A 35 -7.64 -0.52 5.57
C ALA A 35 -6.96 0.56 6.44
N LEU A 36 -7.32 0.64 7.73
CA LEU A 36 -6.66 1.55 8.68
C LEU A 36 -5.17 1.26 8.83
N ALA A 37 -4.80 -0.01 9.01
CA ALA A 37 -3.40 -0.41 9.13
C ALA A 37 -2.61 -0.07 7.87
N SER A 38 -3.20 -0.33 6.70
CA SER A 38 -2.62 0.02 5.39
C SER A 38 -2.37 1.52 5.27
N VAL A 39 -3.37 2.35 5.56
CA VAL A 39 -3.25 3.82 5.46
C VAL A 39 -2.16 4.36 6.39
N VAL A 40 -2.06 3.83 7.61
CA VAL A 40 -1.00 4.22 8.57
C VAL A 40 0.38 3.78 8.07
N CYS A 41 0.50 2.55 7.57
CA CYS A 41 1.75 2.01 7.04
C CYS A 41 2.28 2.86 5.86
N TRP A 42 1.42 3.17 4.89
CA TRP A 42 1.79 4.00 3.73
C TRP A 42 2.13 5.45 4.11
N SER A 43 1.45 6.02 5.10
CA SER A 43 1.81 7.33 5.65
C SER A 43 3.22 7.32 6.24
N PHE A 44 3.55 6.30 7.02
CA PHE A 44 4.87 6.15 7.63
C PHE A 44 5.96 5.94 6.57
N TYR A 45 5.74 5.07 5.59
CA TYR A 45 6.68 4.82 4.50
C TYR A 45 6.99 6.10 3.68
N GLY A 46 5.96 6.91 3.41
CA GLY A 46 6.13 8.20 2.75
C GLY A 46 6.92 9.22 3.56
N GLN A 47 6.73 9.24 4.88
CA GLN A 47 7.48 10.12 5.78
C GLN A 47 8.97 9.75 5.84
N GLU A 48 9.26 8.46 6.03
CA GLU A 48 10.65 7.98 6.10
C GLU A 48 11.36 8.14 4.75
N SER A 49 10.69 7.84 3.63
CA SER A 49 11.30 8.05 2.30
C SER A 49 11.65 9.51 2.03
N LEU A 50 10.83 10.47 2.48
CA LEU A 50 11.16 11.89 2.39
C LEU A 50 12.38 12.27 3.24
N ILE A 51 12.46 11.76 4.47
CA ILE A 51 13.61 12.01 5.36
C ILE A 51 14.88 11.40 4.78
N CYS A 52 14.81 10.17 4.24
CA CYS A 52 15.93 9.52 3.56
C CYS A 52 16.42 10.32 2.35
N LEU A 53 15.53 11.02 1.64
CA LEU A 53 15.90 11.90 0.51
C LEU A 53 16.53 13.23 0.97
N GLY A 54 16.61 13.48 2.27
CA GLY A 54 17.17 14.69 2.86
C GLY A 54 16.13 15.77 3.18
N ALA A 55 14.83 15.45 3.12
CA ALA A 55 13.80 16.39 3.53
C ALA A 55 13.79 16.55 5.07
N GLY A 56 13.76 17.80 5.54
CA GLY A 56 13.78 18.08 6.98
C GLY A 56 12.46 17.75 7.69
N GLU A 57 12.48 17.82 9.02
CA GLU A 57 11.34 17.54 9.92
C GLU A 57 10.04 18.30 9.58
N LYS A 58 10.15 19.51 8.98
CA LYS A 58 8.98 20.27 8.51
C LYS A 58 8.25 19.58 7.35
N ALA A 59 8.98 18.91 6.46
CA ALA A 59 8.41 18.17 5.33
C ALA A 59 7.59 16.98 5.82
N ARG A 60 7.99 16.33 6.92
CA ARG A 60 7.22 15.22 7.53
C ARG A 60 5.80 15.65 7.87
N ARG A 61 5.66 16.76 8.60
CA ARG A 61 4.34 17.29 9.01
C ARG A 61 3.50 17.73 7.82
N ALA A 62 4.12 18.37 6.83
CA ALA A 62 3.43 18.76 5.60
C ALA A 62 2.93 17.53 4.82
N TYR A 63 3.76 16.49 4.72
CA TYR A 63 3.39 15.24 4.05
C TYR A 63 2.21 14.55 4.75
N THR A 64 2.21 14.43 6.08
CA THR A 64 1.07 13.84 6.81
C THR A 64 -0.23 14.57 6.52
N LEU A 65 -0.20 15.90 6.46
CA LEU A 65 -1.38 16.73 6.17
C LEU A 65 -1.88 16.50 4.73
N ILE A 66 -0.96 16.53 3.76
CA ILE A 66 -1.27 16.29 2.35
C ILE A 66 -1.81 14.87 2.14
N TYR A 67 -1.20 13.88 2.78
CA TYR A 67 -1.62 12.49 2.71
C TYR A 67 -3.04 12.28 3.25
N GLY A 68 -3.38 12.92 4.38
CA GLY A 68 -4.74 12.94 4.90
C GLY A 68 -5.74 13.57 3.93
N ALA A 69 -5.40 14.70 3.33
CA ALA A 69 -6.23 15.36 2.31
C ALA A 69 -6.40 14.50 1.05
N ALA A 70 -5.33 13.82 0.60
CA ALA A 70 -5.37 12.90 -0.51
C ALA A 70 -6.26 11.69 -0.24
N GLY A 71 -6.29 11.18 1.00
CA GLY A 71 -7.23 10.14 1.41
C GLY A 71 -8.70 10.55 1.29
N ILE A 72 -9.03 11.80 1.66
CA ILE A 72 -10.38 12.35 1.48
C ILE A 72 -10.69 12.51 -0.02
N ALA A 73 -9.76 13.03 -0.81
CA ALA A 73 -9.94 13.17 -2.25
C ALA A 73 -10.13 11.80 -2.94
N GLY A 74 -9.40 10.77 -2.49
CA GLY A 74 -9.54 9.40 -2.98
C GLY A 74 -10.93 8.79 -2.75
N ALA A 75 -11.64 9.23 -1.71
CA ALA A 75 -13.03 8.83 -1.47
C ALA A 75 -14.04 9.49 -2.44
N VAL A 76 -13.64 10.56 -3.14
CA VAL A 76 -14.47 11.30 -4.10
C VAL A 76 -14.22 10.82 -5.54
N PHE A 77 -13.00 10.37 -5.86
CA PHE A 77 -12.65 9.85 -7.18
C PHE A 77 -13.24 8.46 -7.45
N THR A 78 -13.34 8.10 -8.73
CA THR A 78 -13.77 6.76 -9.13
C THR A 78 -12.74 5.71 -8.72
N PRO A 79 -13.15 4.54 -8.20
CA PRO A 79 -12.23 3.49 -7.76
C PRO A 79 -11.23 3.09 -8.83
N GLY A 80 -11.68 2.91 -10.08
CA GLY A 80 -10.81 2.51 -11.19
C GLY A 80 -9.64 3.47 -11.42
N PHE A 81 -9.88 4.78 -11.40
CA PHE A 81 -8.81 5.77 -11.56
C PHE A 81 -7.79 5.73 -10.41
N VAL A 82 -8.28 5.56 -9.18
CA VAL A 82 -7.42 5.46 -7.99
C VAL A 82 -6.54 4.21 -8.07
N TRP A 83 -7.10 3.07 -8.49
CA TRP A 83 -6.36 1.83 -8.68
C TRP A 83 -5.32 1.93 -9.80
N GLU A 84 -5.68 2.48 -10.97
CA GLU A 84 -4.72 2.68 -12.07
C GLU A 84 -3.54 3.58 -11.66
N LEU A 85 -3.83 4.67 -10.94
CA LEU A 85 -2.79 5.57 -10.45
C LEU A 85 -1.89 4.89 -9.41
N ALA A 86 -2.48 4.09 -8.51
CA ALA A 86 -1.74 3.33 -7.50
C ALA A 86 -0.83 2.29 -8.16
N ASP A 87 -1.35 1.51 -9.11
CA ASP A 87 -0.60 0.48 -9.83
C ASP A 87 0.57 1.08 -10.62
N MET A 88 0.36 2.23 -11.26
CA MET A 88 1.42 2.96 -11.97
C MET A 88 2.52 3.41 -11.02
N SER A 89 2.15 3.93 -9.84
CA SER A 89 3.09 4.41 -8.83
C SER A 89 3.92 3.28 -8.22
N VAL A 90 3.26 2.16 -7.85
CA VAL A 90 3.94 0.98 -7.27
C VAL A 90 4.83 0.31 -8.31
N SER A 91 4.38 0.23 -9.57
CA SER A 91 5.18 -0.32 -10.66
C SER A 91 6.45 0.48 -10.91
N LEU A 92 6.37 1.82 -10.86
CA LEU A 92 7.53 2.69 -10.99
C LEU A 92 8.51 2.51 -9.82
N MET A 93 8.01 2.48 -8.59
CA MET A 93 8.84 2.23 -7.40
C MET A 93 9.55 0.87 -7.49
N ALA A 94 8.80 -0.17 -7.87
CA ALA A 94 9.34 -1.52 -8.04
C ALA A 94 10.45 -1.53 -9.11
N LEU A 95 10.23 -0.89 -10.26
CA LEU A 95 11.23 -0.79 -11.32
C LEU A 95 12.53 -0.13 -10.81
N VAL A 96 12.43 1.01 -10.13
CA VAL A 96 13.60 1.70 -9.59
C VAL A 96 14.34 0.82 -8.58
N ASN A 97 13.63 0.20 -7.64
CA ASN A 97 14.23 -0.67 -6.64
C ASN A 97 14.89 -1.91 -7.26
N THR A 98 14.24 -2.55 -8.22
CA THR A 98 14.81 -3.72 -8.92
C THR A 98 16.08 -3.34 -9.69
N VAL A 99 16.12 -2.20 -10.39
CA VAL A 99 17.33 -1.74 -11.08
C VAL A 99 18.47 -1.48 -10.10
N CYS A 100 18.20 -0.81 -8.98
CA CYS A 100 19.19 -0.58 -7.92
C CYS A 100 19.72 -1.89 -7.34
N LEU A 101 18.83 -2.86 -7.07
CA LEU A 101 19.22 -4.18 -6.59
C LEU A 101 20.05 -4.95 -7.62
N CYS A 102 19.75 -4.87 -8.92
CA CYS A 102 20.57 -5.49 -9.95
C CYS A 102 22.00 -4.93 -9.97
N ILE A 103 22.16 -3.61 -9.82
CA ILE A 103 23.48 -2.96 -9.75
C ILE A 103 24.20 -3.37 -8.45
N LEU A 104 23.51 -3.37 -7.32
CA LEU A 104 24.10 -3.65 -6.00
C LEU A 104 24.34 -5.15 -5.75
N SER A 105 23.65 -6.03 -6.49
CA SER A 105 23.70 -7.50 -6.31
C SER A 105 25.13 -8.06 -6.29
N ARG A 106 26.03 -7.47 -7.09
CA ARG A 106 27.45 -7.86 -7.13
C ARG A 106 28.21 -7.45 -5.88
N GLY A 107 27.88 -6.29 -5.30
CA GLY A 107 28.47 -5.79 -4.07
C GLY A 107 27.94 -6.52 -2.84
N SER A 108 26.62 -6.77 -2.76
CA SER A 108 26.02 -7.50 -1.65
C SER A 108 26.46 -8.95 -1.61
N ALA A 109 26.53 -9.65 -2.75
CA ALA A 109 27.03 -11.03 -2.81
C ALA A 109 28.48 -11.15 -2.31
N ARG A 110 29.31 -10.14 -2.59
CA ARG A 110 30.69 -10.09 -2.09
C ARG A 110 30.74 -9.86 -0.58
N ALA A 111 29.98 -8.89 -0.07
CA ALA A 111 29.91 -8.59 1.36
C ALA A 111 29.34 -9.76 2.19
N THR A 112 28.34 -10.48 1.65
CA THR A 112 27.80 -11.68 2.29
C THR A 112 28.85 -12.78 2.37
N ARG A 113 29.60 -13.01 1.29
CA ARG A 113 30.65 -14.05 1.26
C ARG A 113 31.79 -13.76 2.25
N GLU A 114 32.18 -12.49 2.36
CA GLU A 114 33.21 -12.02 3.29
C GLU A 114 32.78 -12.14 4.77
N TYR A 115 31.49 -12.03 5.07
CA TYR A 115 30.93 -12.26 6.42
C TYR A 115 30.88 -13.74 6.83
N PHE A 116 30.78 -14.67 5.86
CA PHE A 116 30.71 -16.12 6.13
C PHE A 116 32.06 -16.83 6.00
N GLU A 117 33.06 -16.23 5.34
CA GLU A 117 34.43 -16.76 5.24
C GLU A 117 35.38 -16.24 6.35
N GLY A 118 34.93 -15.35 7.23
CA GLY A 118 35.61 -14.93 8.46
C GLY A 118 35.02 -15.57 9.71
#